data_AF-X1NY87-F1
#
_entry.id   AF-X1NY87-F1
#
_cell.length_a   1.000
_cell.length_b   1.000
_cell.length_c   1.000
_cell.angle_alpha   90.00
_cell.angle_beta   90.00
_cell.angle_gamma   90.00
#
_symmetry.space_group_name_H-M   'P 1'
#
loop_
_entity.id
_entity.type
_entity.pdbx_description
1 polymer ?
#
loop_
_entity_poly.entity_id
_entity_poly.type
_entity_poly.pdbx_seq_one_letter_code
_entity_poly.pdbx_strand_id
1 'polypeptide(L)'
;MKKLTFNEVKDILVGCTILGTGGGGDLNKGLKMIKEDFENNLEYKLISLEEIEDEALFASPYFCGSIGEEGDKGNYSKYTKIKKSPAVVAVQALERHFQEELSGMVSIEYGGMNTAVAMSTAARLN
;
A
#
# COMPACT_ATOMS: atom_id res chain seq x y z
N MET A 1 17.14 -7.39 1.33
CA MET A 1 16.17 -6.49 0.68
C MET A 1 16.88 -5.33 0.01
N LYS A 2 16.49 -4.99 -1.22
CA LYS A 2 17.01 -3.84 -1.98
C LYS A 2 16.30 -2.55 -1.55
N LYS A 3 17.04 -1.54 -1.10
CA LYS A 3 16.50 -0.17 -0.94
C LYS A 3 16.24 0.44 -2.30
N LEU A 4 15.05 1.00 -2.50
CA LEU A 4 14.63 1.62 -3.75
C LEU A 4 14.75 3.14 -3.66
N THR A 5 15.18 3.75 -4.75
CA THR A 5 15.11 5.20 -4.97
C THR A 5 13.69 5.62 -5.36
N PHE A 6 13.38 6.92 -5.23
CA PHE A 6 12.09 7.46 -5.67
C PHE A 6 11.79 7.15 -7.15
N ASN A 7 12.81 7.26 -8.03
CA ASN A 7 12.63 6.98 -9.45
C ASN A 7 12.36 5.49 -9.70
N GLU A 8 13.02 4.57 -9.00
CA GLU A 8 12.72 3.13 -9.13
C GLU A 8 11.29 2.80 -8.67
N VAL A 9 10.83 3.37 -7.54
CA VAL A 9 9.44 3.17 -7.09
C VAL A 9 8.46 3.75 -8.11
N LYS A 10 8.72 4.95 -8.63
CA LYS A 10 7.90 5.57 -9.69
C LYS A 10 7.84 4.68 -10.93
N ASP A 11 8.96 4.16 -11.41
CA ASP A 11 9.02 3.32 -12.60
C ASP A 11 8.29 1.99 -12.40
N ILE A 12 8.36 1.41 -11.18
CA ILE A 12 7.55 0.25 -10.79
C ILE A 12 6.05 0.58 -10.88
N LEU A 13 5.60 1.71 -10.33
CA LEU A 13 4.19 2.10 -10.39
C LEU A 13 3.70 2.35 -11.81
N VAL A 14 4.51 2.98 -12.65
CA VAL A 14 4.21 3.20 -14.08
C VAL A 14 4.09 1.85 -14.81
N GLY A 15 5.06 0.95 -14.60
CA GLY A 15 5.03 -0.40 -15.18
C GLY A 15 3.79 -1.18 -14.74
N CYS A 16 3.48 -1.18 -13.44
CA CYS A 16 2.27 -1.82 -12.90
C CYS A 16 0.99 -1.20 -13.46
N THR A 17 0.96 0.11 -13.73
CA THR A 17 -0.20 0.76 -14.34
C THR A 17 -0.43 0.29 -15.77
N ILE A 18 0.66 0.16 -16.56
CA ILE A 18 0.59 -0.36 -17.93
C ILE A 18 0.10 -1.82 -17.91
N LEU A 19 0.67 -2.65 -17.03
CA LEU A 19 0.30 -4.06 -16.89
C LEU A 19 -1.07 -4.29 -16.23
N GLY A 20 -1.61 -3.29 -15.54
CA GLY A 20 -2.95 -3.32 -14.94
C GLY A 20 -4.10 -3.19 -15.94
N THR A 21 -3.81 -2.98 -17.24
CA THR A 21 -4.80 -2.99 -18.34
C THR A 21 -5.98 -2.01 -18.19
N GLY A 22 -5.78 -0.91 -17.46
CA GLY A 22 -6.80 0.11 -17.20
C GLY A 22 -7.46 0.02 -15.81
N GLY A 23 -7.17 -1.03 -15.04
CA GLY A 23 -7.57 -1.18 -13.63
C GLY A 23 -6.49 -0.76 -12.63
N GLY A 24 -6.57 -1.24 -11.38
CA GLY A 24 -5.51 -1.08 -10.39
C GLY A 24 -5.40 0.30 -9.73
N GLY A 25 -6.32 1.21 -10.05
CA GLY A 25 -6.46 2.54 -9.47
C GLY A 25 -5.51 3.60 -10.05
N ASP A 26 -5.79 4.85 -9.68
CA ASP A 26 -5.20 6.05 -10.29
C ASP A 26 -3.70 6.20 -9.97
N LEU A 27 -2.87 6.15 -11.01
CA LEU A 27 -1.42 6.33 -10.92
C LEU A 27 -1.02 7.68 -10.29
N ASN A 28 -1.71 8.78 -10.61
CA ASN A 28 -1.35 10.09 -10.06
C ASN A 28 -1.55 10.14 -8.54
N LYS A 29 -2.58 9.47 -8.02
CA LYS A 29 -2.79 9.31 -6.57
C LYS A 29 -1.68 8.47 -5.94
N GLY A 30 -1.29 7.37 -6.59
CA GLY A 30 -0.16 6.54 -6.15
C GLY A 30 1.16 7.32 -6.12
N LEU A 31 1.47 8.07 -7.20
CA LEU A 31 2.67 8.90 -7.30
C LEU A 31 2.72 10.01 -6.23
N LYS A 32 1.57 10.63 -5.95
CA LYS A 32 1.48 11.62 -4.88
C LYS A 32 1.77 10.99 -3.51
N MET A 33 1.19 9.82 -3.23
CA MET A 33 1.40 9.10 -1.97
C MET A 33 2.87 8.75 -1.76
N ILE A 34 3.54 8.16 -2.75
CA ILE A 34 4.97 7.82 -2.62
C ILE A 34 5.84 9.07 -2.46
N LYS A 35 5.48 10.17 -3.14
CA LYS A 35 6.24 11.41 -3.05
C LYS A 35 6.19 11.97 -1.62
N GLU A 36 5.00 12.00 -1.01
CA GLU A 36 4.83 12.39 0.38
C GLU A 36 5.66 11.51 1.33
N ASP A 37 5.77 10.21 1.05
CA ASP A 37 6.57 9.29 1.87
C ASP A 37 8.07 9.56 1.78
N PHE A 38 8.59 9.77 0.56
CA PHE A 38 9.99 10.16 0.37
C PHE A 38 10.30 11.54 0.97
N GLU A 39 9.38 12.52 0.88
CA GLU A 39 9.51 13.83 1.52
C GLU A 39 9.54 13.74 3.06
N ASN A 40 8.91 12.70 3.63
CA ASN A 40 8.98 12.36 5.05
C ASN A 40 10.15 11.43 5.41
N ASN A 41 11.11 11.24 4.50
CA ASN A 41 12.30 10.39 4.67
C ASN A 41 12.00 8.90 4.92
N LEU A 42 10.86 8.40 4.45
CA LEU A 42 10.53 6.98 4.55
C LEU A 42 11.33 6.15 3.54
N GLU A 43 11.71 4.94 3.92
CA GLU A 43 12.48 4.03 3.08
C GLU A 43 11.60 2.97 2.44
N TYR A 44 11.76 2.81 1.12
CA TYR A 44 11.14 1.73 0.37
C TYR A 44 12.16 0.60 0.18
N LYS A 45 11.76 -0.62 0.51
CA LYS A 45 12.58 -1.83 0.40
C LYS A 45 11.83 -2.89 -0.38
N LEU A 46 12.51 -3.57 -1.31
CA LEU A 46 11.99 -4.70 -2.07
C LEU A 46 12.72 -5.97 -1.64
N ILE A 47 11.96 -6.96 -1.19
CA ILE A 47 12.45 -8.29 -0.81
C ILE A 47 12.55 -9.19 -2.05
N SER A 48 13.58 -10.03 -2.14
CA SER A 48 13.62 -11.11 -3.14
C SER A 48 12.98 -12.38 -2.59
N LEU A 49 12.57 -13.30 -3.47
CA LEU A 49 11.89 -14.53 -3.04
C LEU A 49 12.80 -15.43 -2.18
N GLU A 50 14.11 -15.38 -2.41
CA GLU A 50 15.12 -16.13 -1.67
C GLU A 50 15.34 -15.62 -0.23
N GLU A 51 14.86 -14.41 0.07
CA GLU A 51 14.93 -13.79 1.39
C GLU A 51 13.65 -14.04 2.22
N ILE A 52 12.67 -14.75 1.67
CA ILE A 52 11.40 -15.05 2.34
C ILE A 52 11.51 -16.38 3.07
N GLU A 53 11.27 -16.36 4.38
CA GLU A 53 11.15 -17.58 5.21
C GLU A 53 9.88 -18.37 4.84
N ASP A 54 9.93 -19.70 4.96
CA ASP A 54 8.84 -20.59 4.52
C ASP A 54 7.47 -20.26 5.15
N GLU A 55 7.47 -19.86 6.43
CA GLU A 55 6.26 -19.56 7.21
C GLU A 55 6.01 -18.05 7.35
N ALA A 56 6.71 -17.21 6.58
CA ALA A 56 6.56 -15.77 6.64
C ALA A 56 5.15 -15.30 6.31
N LEU A 57 4.59 -14.43 7.16
CA LEU A 57 3.27 -13.85 6.97
C LEU A 57 3.35 -12.52 6.22
N PHE A 58 2.58 -12.39 5.16
CA PHE A 58 2.44 -11.16 4.38
C PHE A 58 0.99 -10.68 4.38
N ALA A 59 0.78 -9.37 4.33
CA ALA A 59 -0.53 -8.79 4.08
C ALA A 59 -0.64 -8.25 2.65
N SER A 60 -1.87 -8.24 2.14
CA SER A 60 -2.21 -7.51 0.94
C SER A 60 -3.13 -6.34 1.27
N PRO A 61 -2.57 -5.13 1.54
CA PRO A 61 -3.39 -3.96 1.78
C PRO A 61 -3.88 -3.37 0.46
N TYR A 62 -5.18 -3.14 0.36
CA TYR A 62 -5.80 -2.47 -0.77
C TYR A 62 -7.06 -1.73 -0.32
N PHE A 63 -7.55 -0.81 -1.16
CA PHE A 63 -8.84 -0.18 -0.94
C PHE A 63 -9.87 -0.82 -1.88
N CYS A 64 -11.02 -1.17 -1.33
CA CYS A 64 -12.18 -1.58 -2.11
C CYS A 64 -13.23 -0.48 -2.04
N GLY A 65 -13.73 -0.06 -3.20
CA GLY A 65 -14.74 1.00 -3.30
C GLY A 65 -15.69 0.72 -4.45
N SER A 66 -16.89 1.31 -4.37
CA SER A 66 -17.86 1.25 -5.46
C SER A 66 -17.40 2.12 -6.63
N ILE A 67 -17.61 1.63 -7.85
CA ILE A 67 -17.46 2.40 -9.11
C ILE A 67 -18.78 3.15 -9.44
N GLY A 68 -19.88 2.79 -8.77
CA GLY A 68 -21.18 3.43 -8.97
C GLY A 68 -21.22 4.90 -8.54
N GLU A 69 -22.30 5.59 -8.91
CA GLU A 69 -22.51 6.99 -8.53
C GLU A 69 -22.35 7.18 -7.02
N GLU A 70 -21.73 8.31 -6.64
CA GLU A 70 -21.64 8.72 -5.24
C GLU A 70 -23.04 9.06 -4.73
N GLY A 71 -23.76 8.04 -4.24
CA GLY A 71 -25.03 8.22 -3.54
C GLY A 71 -24.86 8.91 -2.19
N ASP A 72 -25.95 9.00 -1.41
CA ASP A 72 -25.88 9.53 -0.05
C ASP A 72 -24.90 8.69 0.78
N LYS A 73 -23.72 9.26 1.04
CA LYS A 73 -22.67 8.63 1.82
C LYS A 73 -23.11 8.45 3.28
N GLY A 74 -24.24 9.01 3.71
CA GLY A 74 -24.67 9.01 5.10
C GLY A 74 -23.79 9.92 5.98
N ASN A 75 -24.22 10.14 7.21
CA ASN A 75 -23.51 10.99 8.16
C ASN A 75 -22.55 10.18 9.05
N TYR A 76 -21.26 10.17 8.70
CA TYR A 76 -20.20 9.53 9.48
C TYR A 76 -19.52 10.44 10.51
N SER A 77 -20.03 11.66 10.75
CA SER A 77 -19.39 12.65 11.65
C SER A 77 -19.22 12.15 13.09
N LYS A 78 -20.03 11.18 13.53
CA LYS A 78 -19.93 10.54 14.84
C LYS A 78 -18.68 9.66 15.02
N TYR A 79 -18.06 9.21 13.92
CA TYR A 79 -16.89 8.35 13.98
C TYR A 79 -15.60 9.16 14.01
N THR A 80 -14.67 8.77 14.86
CA THR A 80 -13.34 9.38 14.92
C THR A 80 -12.62 9.17 13.59
N LYS A 81 -12.18 10.26 12.97
CA LYS A 81 -11.35 10.17 11.76
C LYS A 81 -9.98 9.60 12.12
N ILE A 82 -9.59 8.56 11.41
CA ILE A 82 -8.24 8.01 11.50
C ILE A 82 -7.27 9.06 10.95
N LYS A 83 -6.26 9.44 11.75
CA LYS A 83 -5.20 10.38 11.34
C LYS A 83 -4.05 9.69 10.60
N LYS A 84 -3.88 8.39 10.83
CA LYS A 84 -2.89 7.53 10.17
C LYS A 84 -3.46 6.97 8.85
N SER A 85 -2.60 6.40 8.02
CA SER A 85 -3.03 5.60 6.87
C SER A 85 -3.95 4.47 7.36
N PRO A 86 -5.18 4.32 6.82
CA PRO A 86 -6.07 3.22 7.20
C PRO A 86 -5.47 1.83 6.96
N ALA A 87 -4.68 1.68 5.89
CA ALA A 87 -3.98 0.43 5.58
C ALA A 87 -2.97 0.05 6.67
N VAL A 88 -2.20 1.02 7.17
CA VAL A 88 -1.28 0.82 8.30
C VAL A 88 -2.04 0.40 9.57
N VAL A 89 -3.17 1.05 9.88
CA VAL A 89 -3.98 0.68 11.05
C VAL A 89 -4.55 -0.74 10.92
N ALA A 90 -4.96 -1.14 9.72
CA ALA A 90 -5.46 -2.48 9.45
C ALA A 90 -4.36 -3.53 9.60
N VAL A 91 -3.16 -3.29 9.05
CA VAL A 91 -2.01 -4.20 9.23
C VAL A 91 -1.65 -4.35 10.69
N GLN A 92 -1.54 -3.24 11.44
CA GLN A 92 -1.25 -3.31 12.88
C GLN A 92 -2.33 -4.09 13.66
N ALA A 93 -3.57 -4.10 13.19
CA ALA A 93 -4.62 -4.93 13.78
C ALA A 93 -4.43 -6.42 13.47
N LEU A 94 -3.99 -6.78 12.26
CA LEU A 94 -3.62 -8.14 11.91
C LEU A 94 -2.41 -8.61 12.72
N GLU A 95 -1.36 -7.80 12.83
CA GLU A 95 -0.17 -8.13 13.64
C GLU A 95 -0.53 -8.41 15.10
N ARG A 96 -1.42 -7.60 15.70
CA ARG A 96 -1.93 -7.88 17.05
C ARG A 96 -2.76 -9.16 17.14
N HIS A 97 -3.47 -9.53 16.08
CA HIS A 97 -4.27 -10.76 16.05
C HIS A 97 -3.38 -12.00 15.98
N PHE A 98 -2.36 -11.98 15.11
CA PHE A 98 -1.39 -13.06 14.96
C PHE A 98 -0.29 -13.06 16.04
N GLN A 99 -0.16 -11.97 16.79
CA GLN A 99 0.91 -11.76 17.78
C GLN A 99 2.31 -11.79 17.17
N GLU A 100 2.42 -11.35 15.91
CA GLU A 100 3.63 -11.36 15.09
C GLU A 100 3.62 -10.17 14.13
N GLU A 101 4.79 -9.59 13.86
CA GLU A 101 4.96 -8.55 12.83
C GLU A 101 4.96 -9.17 11.44
N LEU A 102 4.24 -8.58 10.48
CA LEU A 102 4.18 -9.15 9.13
C LEU A 102 5.51 -8.91 8.40
N SER A 103 6.03 -9.95 7.74
CA SER A 103 7.31 -9.91 7.03
C SER A 103 7.31 -8.96 5.83
N GLY A 104 6.13 -8.59 5.32
CA GLY A 104 6.01 -7.58 4.28
C GLY A 104 4.61 -7.41 3.73
N MET A 105 4.52 -6.60 2.66
CA MET A 105 3.28 -6.30 1.96
C MET A 105 3.35 -6.76 0.51
N VAL A 106 2.25 -7.30 0.00
CA VAL A 106 2.10 -7.72 -1.40
C VAL A 106 0.92 -6.99 -2.02
N SER A 107 1.12 -6.37 -3.19
CA SER A 107 0.01 -5.73 -3.90
C SER A 107 -1.04 -6.76 -4.29
N ILE A 108 -2.33 -6.42 -4.16
CA ILE A 108 -3.45 -7.31 -4.52
C ILE A 108 -3.47 -7.64 -6.02
N GLU A 109 -3.05 -6.67 -6.85
CA GLU A 109 -2.92 -6.77 -8.29
C GLU A 109 -1.93 -5.71 -8.81
N TYR A 110 -1.61 -5.74 -10.10
CA TYR A 110 -0.87 -4.63 -10.72
C TYR A 110 -1.76 -3.39 -10.86
N GLY A 111 -1.28 -2.27 -10.31
CA GLY A 111 -2.00 -1.02 -10.40
C GLY A 111 -1.21 0.17 -9.87
N GLY A 112 -1.46 1.35 -10.43
CA GLY A 112 -0.78 2.57 -9.99
C GLY A 112 -1.06 2.91 -8.52
N MET A 113 -2.31 2.72 -8.08
CA MET A 113 -2.69 2.94 -6.68
C MET A 113 -2.51 1.68 -5.83
N ASN A 114 -2.93 0.50 -6.31
CA ASN A 114 -2.85 -0.73 -5.53
C ASN A 114 -1.40 -1.08 -5.14
N THR A 115 -0.47 -1.01 -6.11
CA THR A 115 0.95 -1.22 -5.83
C THR A 115 1.50 -0.14 -4.90
N ALA A 116 1.09 1.13 -5.08
CA ALA A 116 1.53 2.22 -4.20
C ALA A 116 1.07 2.03 -2.76
N VAL A 117 -0.16 1.58 -2.54
CA VAL A 117 -0.71 1.31 -1.19
C VAL A 117 0.09 0.22 -0.50
N ALA A 118 0.40 -0.89 -1.18
CA ALA A 118 1.23 -1.95 -0.61
C ALA A 118 2.63 -1.45 -0.22
N MET A 119 3.32 -0.78 -1.14
CA MET A 119 4.67 -0.28 -0.90
C MET A 119 4.71 0.82 0.17
N SER A 120 3.77 1.77 0.14
CA SER A 120 3.63 2.84 1.15
C SER A 120 3.28 2.29 2.53
N THR A 121 2.42 1.28 2.61
CA THR A 121 2.07 0.65 3.90
C THR A 121 3.30 0.02 4.54
N ALA A 122 4.10 -0.72 3.76
CA ALA A 122 5.36 -1.28 4.25
C ALA A 122 6.35 -0.19 4.69
N ALA A 123 6.50 0.88 3.92
CA ALA A 123 7.41 1.99 4.24
C ALA A 123 7.02 2.73 5.52
N ARG A 124 5.71 2.84 5.82
CA ARG A 124 5.17 3.54 7.00
C ARG A 124 5.12 2.68 8.28
N LEU A 125 5.37 1.38 8.16
CA LEU A 125 5.42 0.44 9.29
C LEU A 125 6.86 0.24 9.82
N ASN A 126 7.87 0.55 8.99
CA ASN A 126 9.27 0.67 9.42
C ASN A 126 9.52 1.98 10.17
#